data_AF-A0A9D9IKH0-F1
#
_entry.id   AF-A0A9D9IKH0-F1
#
_cell.length_a   1.000
_cell.length_b   1.000
_cell.length_c   1.000
_cell.angle_alpha   90.00
_cell.angle_beta   90.00
_cell.angle_gamma   90.00
#
_symmetry.space_group_name_H-M   'P 1'
#
loop_
_entity.id
_entity.type
_entity.pdbx_description
1 polymer ?
#
loop_
_entity_poly.entity_id
_entity_poly.type
_entity_poly.pdbx_seq_one_letter_code
_entity_poly.pdbx_strand_id
1 'polypeptide(L)'
;MGKITMTVRADSHPEYGNIADFRLMLNGGYCTVNWGDGSTTTHHAEGDEQHIRHTYPQECLETEQTFGITISSDEDNIIGISIGNQFAYMNVKDIDISGCQSLLYFAAGSIEHFDLTTNPGIRELELETEACWTADFSNSRELKKLSLNYAFLGAPYDDILARIDLSKCCKLEILTCMHNLYMEIVLPKHSALKEFVYSETDFPRSSMRKIVRTI
;
A
#
# COMPACT_ATOMS: atom_id res chain seq x y z
N MET A 1 -6.87 3.20 -20.23
CA MET A 1 -8.02 3.27 -19.31
C MET A 1 -7.56 2.68 -17.99
N GLY A 2 -7.33 3.54 -17.01
CA GLY A 2 -6.95 3.15 -15.67
C GLY A 2 -8.17 2.72 -14.87
N LYS A 3 -8.11 1.58 -14.20
CA LYS A 3 -9.16 1.11 -13.29
C LYS A 3 -8.57 0.48 -12.03
N ILE A 4 -9.09 0.91 -10.89
CA ILE A 4 -8.86 0.28 -9.58
C ILE A 4 -10.22 -0.13 -9.03
N THR A 5 -10.33 -1.33 -8.48
CA THR A 5 -11.53 -1.76 -7.74
C THR A 5 -11.15 -2.17 -6.34
N MET A 6 -11.98 -1.80 -5.37
CA MET A 6 -11.76 -2.09 -3.95
C MET A 6 -13.04 -2.65 -3.34
N THR A 7 -12.86 -3.62 -2.44
CA THR A 7 -13.92 -4.09 -1.55
C THR A 7 -13.65 -3.52 -0.17
N VAL A 8 -14.55 -2.65 0.31
CA VAL A 8 -14.39 -1.95 1.60
C VAL A 8 -15.54 -2.35 2.52
N ARG A 9 -15.21 -2.74 3.75
CA ARG A 9 -16.22 -2.99 4.79
C ARG A 9 -16.44 -1.72 5.59
N ALA A 10 -17.69 -1.39 5.89
CA ALA A 10 -18.04 -0.36 6.83
C ALA A 10 -17.39 -0.65 8.18
N ASP A 11 -16.64 0.31 8.70
CA ASP A 11 -15.95 0.19 9.97
C ASP A 11 -16.06 1.50 10.74
N SER A 12 -16.22 1.41 12.05
CA SER A 12 -16.43 2.58 12.88
C SER A 12 -15.06 3.17 13.24
N HIS A 13 -14.62 4.19 12.52
CA HIS A 13 -13.49 4.98 12.99
C HIS A 13 -13.96 5.92 14.13
N PRO A 14 -13.30 5.91 15.31
CA PRO A 14 -13.78 6.65 16.48
C PRO A 14 -13.86 8.17 16.27
N GLU A 15 -13.06 8.73 15.37
CA GLU A 15 -13.03 10.19 15.11
C GLU A 15 -13.88 10.65 13.93
N TYR A 16 -14.13 9.76 12.95
CA TYR A 16 -14.64 10.14 11.64
C TYR A 16 -15.94 9.42 11.26
N GLY A 17 -16.33 8.38 12.00
CA GLY A 17 -17.49 7.56 11.67
C GLY A 17 -17.23 6.65 10.47
N ASN A 18 -18.29 6.32 9.74
CA ASN A 18 -18.25 5.43 8.59
C ASN A 18 -17.80 6.17 7.33
N ILE A 19 -16.48 6.19 7.07
CA ILE A 19 -15.90 6.94 5.95
C ILE A 19 -15.06 6.01 5.09
N ALA A 20 -15.23 6.11 3.77
CA ALA A 20 -14.20 5.72 2.82
C ALA A 20 -13.24 6.90 2.61
N ASP A 21 -11.95 6.66 2.82
CA ASP A 21 -10.89 7.65 2.80
C ASP A 21 -9.65 7.06 2.10
N PHE A 22 -9.19 7.72 1.03
CA PHE A 22 -7.95 7.38 0.36
C PHE A 22 -7.35 8.59 -0.33
N ARG A 23 -6.08 8.48 -0.74
CA ARG A 23 -5.42 9.49 -1.56
C ARG A 23 -5.16 8.98 -2.97
N LEU A 24 -5.23 9.88 -3.94
CA LEU A 24 -5.10 9.58 -5.36
C LEU A 24 -4.17 10.59 -6.04
N MET A 25 -3.33 10.10 -6.94
CA MET A 25 -2.46 10.93 -7.78
C MET A 25 -2.79 10.71 -9.25
N LEU A 26 -2.99 11.80 -9.98
CA LEU A 26 -3.31 11.80 -11.41
C LEU A 26 -2.24 12.54 -12.21
N ASN A 27 -1.84 11.99 -13.35
CA ASN A 27 -0.96 12.64 -14.32
C ASN A 27 -1.79 13.23 -15.47
N GLY A 28 -2.48 14.34 -15.20
CA GLY A 28 -3.41 14.96 -16.14
C GLY A 28 -4.79 14.28 -16.17
N GLY A 29 -5.71 14.84 -16.95
CA GLY A 29 -7.06 14.29 -17.12
C GLY A 29 -7.93 14.35 -15.85
N TYR A 30 -8.82 13.38 -15.73
CA TYR A 30 -9.73 13.22 -14.59
C TYR A 30 -9.97 11.73 -14.32
N CYS A 31 -10.56 11.42 -13.17
CA CYS A 31 -11.12 10.10 -12.88
C CYS A 31 -12.49 10.24 -12.24
N THR A 32 -13.27 9.16 -12.27
CA THR A 32 -14.53 9.03 -11.55
C THR A 32 -14.39 7.95 -10.49
N VAL A 33 -14.88 8.24 -9.29
CA VAL A 33 -15.02 7.28 -8.20
C VAL A 33 -16.50 6.92 -8.08
N ASN A 34 -16.82 5.65 -8.24
CA ASN A 34 -18.12 5.08 -7.89
C ASN A 34 -17.99 4.44 -6.50
N TRP A 35 -18.82 4.89 -5.55
CA TRP A 35 -18.72 4.52 -4.14
C TRP A 35 -19.43 3.22 -3.78
N GLY A 36 -20.09 2.57 -4.74
CA GLY A 36 -20.81 1.32 -4.52
C GLY A 36 -22.17 1.47 -3.84
N ASP A 37 -22.56 2.68 -3.46
CA ASP A 37 -23.88 3.03 -2.88
C ASP A 37 -24.79 3.77 -3.88
N GLY A 38 -24.40 3.83 -5.14
CA GLY A 38 -25.07 4.56 -6.22
C GLY A 38 -24.61 6.01 -6.36
N SER A 39 -23.77 6.53 -5.46
CA SER A 39 -23.14 7.83 -5.60
C SER A 39 -21.84 7.78 -6.39
N THR A 40 -21.48 8.89 -7.02
CA THR A 40 -20.26 9.05 -7.80
C THR A 40 -19.64 10.42 -7.59
N THR A 41 -18.32 10.52 -7.57
CA THR A 41 -17.58 11.79 -7.57
C THR A 41 -16.54 11.82 -8.69
N THR A 42 -16.28 13.00 -9.25
CA THR A 42 -15.27 13.21 -10.30
C THR A 42 -14.14 14.07 -9.75
N HIS A 43 -12.90 13.69 -10.04
CA HIS A 43 -11.68 14.35 -9.58
C HIS A 43 -10.77 14.67 -10.76
N HIS A 44 -10.25 15.90 -10.81
CA HIS A 44 -9.38 16.36 -11.89
C HIS A 44 -7.92 16.33 -11.44
N ALA A 45 -6.97 16.20 -12.35
CA ALA A 45 -5.56 16.32 -11.97
C ALA A 45 -5.24 17.76 -11.50
N GLU A 46 -4.91 17.90 -10.21
CA GLU A 46 -4.57 19.19 -9.59
C GLU A 46 -3.06 19.37 -9.33
N GLY A 47 -2.23 18.53 -9.96
CA GLY A 47 -0.76 18.61 -9.86
C GLY A 47 -0.16 17.89 -8.64
N ASP A 48 -0.94 17.76 -7.56
CA ASP A 48 -0.54 17.08 -6.33
C ASP A 48 -1.48 15.90 -5.97
N GLU A 49 -1.15 15.22 -4.88
CA GLU A 49 -1.98 14.18 -4.27
C GLU A 49 -3.32 14.73 -3.77
N GLN A 50 -4.42 14.08 -4.16
CA GLN A 50 -5.78 14.46 -3.78
C GLN A 50 -6.30 13.56 -2.67
N HIS A 51 -6.83 14.17 -1.62
CA HIS A 51 -7.51 13.47 -0.54
C HIS A 51 -8.99 13.27 -0.88
N ILE A 52 -9.39 12.02 -1.07
CA ILE A 52 -10.73 11.66 -1.53
C ILE A 52 -11.46 10.97 -0.38
N ARG A 53 -12.65 11.48 -0.05
CA ARG A 53 -13.48 10.98 1.04
C ARG A 53 -14.94 10.83 0.64
N HIS A 54 -15.59 9.86 1.24
CA HIS A 54 -17.03 9.64 1.16
C HIS A 54 -17.57 9.10 2.47
N THR A 55 -18.73 9.60 2.89
CA THR A 55 -19.36 9.17 4.14
C THR A 55 -20.59 8.33 3.83
N TYR A 56 -20.60 7.11 4.35
CA TYR A 56 -21.74 6.22 4.24
C TYR A 56 -22.73 6.44 5.39
N PRO A 57 -24.02 6.10 5.21
CA PRO A 57 -24.99 6.11 6.29
C PRO A 57 -24.53 5.29 7.52
N GLN A 58 -24.92 5.73 8.71
CA GLN A 58 -24.50 5.09 9.96
C GLN A 58 -25.04 3.65 10.12
N GLU A 59 -26.23 3.36 9.57
CA GLU A 59 -26.84 2.02 9.53
C GLU A 59 -25.97 0.96 8.83
N CYS A 60 -25.08 1.38 7.94
CA CYS A 60 -24.13 0.49 7.29
C CYS A 60 -23.07 -0.06 8.26
N LEU A 61 -22.78 0.62 9.38
CA LEU A 61 -21.90 0.11 10.43
C LEU A 61 -22.56 -1.03 11.21
N GLU A 62 -23.84 -0.86 11.57
CA GLU A 62 -24.59 -1.86 12.34
C GLU A 62 -24.72 -3.19 11.61
N THR A 63 -24.67 -3.13 10.28
CA THR A 63 -24.81 -4.28 9.38
C THR A 63 -23.48 -4.78 8.83
N GLU A 64 -22.35 -4.16 9.20
CA GLU A 64 -21.02 -4.41 8.62
C GLU A 64 -21.05 -4.44 7.08
N GLN A 65 -21.83 -3.55 6.48
CA GLN A 65 -22.08 -3.56 5.04
C GLN A 65 -20.77 -3.41 4.25
N THR A 66 -20.68 -4.13 3.14
CA THR A 66 -19.53 -4.07 2.24
C THR A 66 -19.89 -3.30 0.96
N PHE A 67 -18.96 -2.47 0.49
CA PHE A 67 -19.09 -1.63 -0.69
C PHE A 67 -18.02 -1.99 -1.72
N GLY A 68 -18.43 -2.08 -2.99
CA GLY A 68 -17.53 -2.17 -4.13
C GLY A 68 -17.22 -0.77 -4.66
N ILE A 69 -16.07 -0.23 -4.29
CA ILE A 69 -15.60 1.08 -4.80
C ILE A 69 -14.86 0.84 -6.11
N THR A 70 -15.16 1.64 -7.13
CA THR A 70 -14.45 1.62 -8.41
C THR A 70 -13.91 3.00 -8.73
N ILE A 71 -12.60 3.10 -8.97
CA ILE A 71 -11.95 4.29 -9.51
C ILE A 71 -11.68 4.00 -10.99
N SER A 72 -12.20 4.84 -11.88
CA SER A 72 -12.05 4.66 -13.32
C SER A 72 -11.65 5.96 -14.01
N SER A 73 -10.74 5.86 -14.96
CA SER A 73 -10.39 6.93 -15.88
C SER A 73 -10.33 6.39 -17.30
N ASP A 74 -10.86 7.16 -18.25
CA ASP A 74 -10.78 6.84 -19.69
C ASP A 74 -9.32 6.82 -20.17
N GLU A 75 -8.45 7.57 -19.50
CA GLU A 75 -7.01 7.62 -19.73
C GLU A 75 -6.27 6.67 -18.77
N ASP A 76 -5.02 6.31 -19.08
CA ASP A 76 -4.14 5.60 -18.13
C ASP A 76 -3.32 6.63 -17.33
N ASN A 77 -4.02 7.49 -16.59
CA ASN A 77 -3.48 8.67 -15.90
C ASN A 77 -3.42 8.51 -14.37
N ILE A 78 -3.94 7.40 -13.81
CA ILE A 78 -3.84 7.11 -12.38
C ILE A 78 -2.42 6.64 -12.09
N ILE A 79 -1.64 7.46 -11.39
CA ILE A 79 -0.21 7.22 -11.12
C ILE A 79 0.09 6.91 -9.66
N GLY A 80 -0.86 7.13 -8.75
CA GLY A 80 -0.66 6.83 -7.34
C GLY A 80 -1.96 6.59 -6.60
N ILE A 81 -1.93 5.67 -5.64
CA ILE A 81 -3.02 5.44 -4.69
C ILE A 81 -2.45 5.14 -3.31
N SER A 82 -3.09 5.68 -2.27
CA SER A 82 -2.77 5.44 -0.87
C SER A 82 -4.04 5.11 -0.10
N ILE A 83 -4.13 3.90 0.45
CA ILE A 83 -5.31 3.37 1.16
C ILE A 83 -4.93 2.79 2.52
N GLY A 84 -5.85 2.78 3.47
CA GLY A 84 -5.74 1.98 4.71
C GLY A 84 -4.55 2.29 5.62
N ASN A 85 -3.77 3.35 5.37
CA ASN A 85 -2.66 3.77 6.21
C ASN A 85 -3.14 4.76 7.29
N GLN A 86 -2.23 5.25 8.13
CA GLN A 86 -2.52 6.25 9.17
C GLN A 86 -3.24 7.53 8.69
N PHE A 87 -3.35 7.75 7.37
CA PHE A 87 -4.03 8.89 6.78
C PHE A 87 -5.34 8.52 6.06
N ALA A 88 -5.67 7.23 5.95
CA ALA A 88 -6.76 6.69 5.15
C ALA A 88 -7.51 5.63 5.96
N TYR A 89 -8.57 6.06 6.65
CA TYR A 89 -9.35 5.21 7.56
C TYR A 89 -10.37 4.36 6.78
N MET A 90 -9.93 3.21 6.27
CA MET A 90 -10.81 2.25 5.59
C MET A 90 -10.45 0.82 5.95
N ASN A 91 -11.47 -0.02 6.18
CA ASN A 91 -11.29 -1.47 6.27
C ASN A 91 -11.34 -2.08 4.87
N VAL A 92 -10.20 -2.04 4.17
CA VAL A 92 -10.09 -2.58 2.81
C VAL A 92 -9.86 -4.08 2.89
N LYS A 93 -10.77 -4.87 2.31
CA LYS A 93 -10.62 -6.32 2.22
C LYS A 93 -9.77 -6.72 1.03
N ASP A 94 -10.06 -6.12 -0.11
CA ASP A 94 -9.42 -6.46 -1.37
C ASP A 94 -9.23 -5.20 -2.21
N ILE A 95 -8.11 -5.14 -2.92
CA ILE A 95 -7.86 -4.15 -3.97
C ILE A 95 -7.28 -4.83 -5.22
N ASP A 96 -7.90 -4.55 -6.36
CA ASP A 96 -7.38 -4.89 -7.68
C ASP A 96 -6.88 -3.62 -8.36
N ILE A 97 -5.56 -3.55 -8.52
CA ILE A 97 -4.83 -2.49 -9.23
C ILE A 97 -4.34 -2.93 -10.62
N SER A 98 -4.69 -4.14 -11.07
CA SER A 98 -4.20 -4.70 -12.35
C SER A 98 -4.63 -3.88 -13.57
N GLY A 99 -5.75 -3.15 -13.46
CA GLY A 99 -6.23 -2.21 -14.47
C GLY A 99 -5.47 -0.88 -14.56
N CYS A 100 -4.44 -0.64 -13.72
CA CYS A 100 -3.71 0.63 -13.63
C CYS A 100 -2.21 0.46 -13.90
N GLN A 101 -1.83 0.29 -15.17
CA GLN A 101 -0.44 0.02 -15.55
C GLN A 101 0.47 1.25 -15.43
N SER A 102 -0.08 2.46 -15.42
CA SER A 102 0.65 3.70 -15.14
C SER A 102 1.00 3.93 -13.66
N LEU A 103 0.60 3.04 -12.75
CA LEU A 103 0.82 3.23 -11.32
C LEU A 103 2.32 3.28 -10.97
N LEU A 104 2.74 4.39 -10.36
CA LEU A 104 4.12 4.65 -9.92
C LEU A 104 4.26 4.60 -8.40
N TYR A 105 3.19 4.92 -7.67
CA TYR A 105 3.13 4.93 -6.21
C TYR A 105 1.97 4.07 -5.72
N PHE A 106 2.24 3.22 -4.72
CA PHE A 106 1.19 2.49 -4.03
C PHE A 106 1.49 2.48 -2.53
N ALA A 107 0.52 2.90 -1.74
CA ALA A 107 0.56 2.77 -0.29
C ALA A 107 -0.66 2.03 0.23
N ALA A 108 -0.42 1.06 1.11
CA ALA A 108 -1.47 0.31 1.76
C ALA A 108 -1.11 0.02 3.21
N GLY A 109 -2.01 0.34 4.14
CA GLY A 109 -1.90 -0.15 5.51
C GLY A 109 -2.65 -1.46 5.69
N SER A 110 -3.73 -1.47 6.48
CA SER A 110 -4.48 -2.70 6.76
C SER A 110 -5.33 -3.12 5.55
N ILE A 111 -4.81 -4.08 4.80
CA ILE A 111 -5.49 -4.73 3.67
C ILE A 111 -5.27 -6.24 3.70
N GLU A 112 -6.32 -7.01 3.45
CA GLU A 112 -6.23 -8.48 3.47
C GLU A 112 -5.62 -9.03 2.18
N HIS A 113 -6.02 -8.47 1.03
CA HIS A 113 -5.64 -8.97 -0.29
C HIS A 113 -5.27 -7.86 -1.28
N PHE A 114 -4.11 -8.01 -1.91
CA PHE A 114 -3.63 -7.19 -3.03
C PHE A 114 -2.59 -7.97 -3.83
N ASP A 115 -2.39 -7.59 -5.08
CA ASP A 115 -1.39 -8.19 -5.97
C ASP A 115 -0.53 -7.10 -6.64
N LEU A 116 0.76 -7.04 -6.28
CA LEU A 116 1.72 -6.12 -6.90
C LEU A 116 2.31 -6.67 -8.19
N THR A 117 2.15 -7.97 -8.46
CA THR A 117 2.79 -8.63 -9.60
C THR A 117 2.21 -8.14 -10.94
N THR A 118 1.04 -7.50 -10.92
CA THR A 118 0.43 -6.91 -12.11
C THR A 118 0.94 -5.51 -12.45
N ASN A 119 1.76 -4.88 -11.58
CA ASN A 119 2.16 -3.48 -11.72
C ASN A 119 3.69 -3.30 -11.63
N PRO A 120 4.46 -3.83 -12.61
CA PRO A 120 5.93 -3.79 -12.57
C PRO A 120 6.54 -2.38 -12.63
N GLY A 121 5.74 -1.37 -12.97
CA GLY A 121 6.13 0.03 -13.07
C GLY A 121 6.21 0.79 -11.75
N ILE A 122 5.71 0.21 -10.64
CA ILE A 122 5.73 0.86 -9.32
C ILE A 122 7.18 1.17 -8.90
N ARG A 123 7.40 2.41 -8.45
CA ARG A 123 8.70 2.94 -8.05
C ARG A 123 8.78 3.24 -6.56
N GLU A 124 7.65 3.57 -5.95
CA GLU A 124 7.56 3.90 -4.53
C GLU A 124 6.43 3.07 -3.91
N LEU A 125 6.76 2.32 -2.87
CA LEU A 125 5.84 1.43 -2.18
C LEU A 125 5.93 1.65 -0.68
N GLU A 126 4.77 1.85 -0.04
CA GLU A 126 4.66 1.99 1.41
C GLU A 126 3.64 0.99 1.91
N LEU A 127 4.09 -0.01 2.67
CA LEU A 127 3.20 -1.01 3.25
C LEU A 127 3.24 -0.89 4.77
N GLU A 128 2.07 -1.03 5.38
CA GLU A 128 1.94 -1.09 6.83
C GLU A 128 1.29 -2.40 7.28
N THR A 129 1.52 -2.78 8.54
CA THR A 129 0.79 -3.88 9.21
C THR A 129 0.88 -5.21 8.46
N GLU A 130 -0.24 -5.92 8.26
CA GLU A 130 -0.28 -7.25 7.63
C GLU A 130 0.13 -7.22 6.15
N ALA A 131 -0.02 -6.08 5.46
CA ALA A 131 0.34 -5.96 4.05
C ALA A 131 1.84 -6.18 3.81
N CYS A 132 2.68 -5.88 4.80
CA CYS A 132 4.12 -6.12 4.74
C CYS A 132 4.49 -7.59 4.51
N TRP A 133 3.66 -8.54 4.96
CA TRP A 133 3.98 -9.98 4.94
C TRP A 133 3.42 -10.73 3.75
N THR A 134 2.36 -10.21 3.15
CA THR A 134 1.67 -10.82 2.00
C THR A 134 2.18 -10.30 0.66
N ALA A 135 2.95 -9.21 0.67
CA ALA A 135 3.50 -8.60 -0.54
C ALA A 135 4.45 -9.53 -1.30
N ASP A 136 4.15 -9.78 -2.57
CA ASP A 136 5.07 -10.40 -3.52
C ASP A 136 5.83 -9.33 -4.33
N PHE A 137 7.15 -9.26 -4.13
CA PHE A 137 8.05 -8.36 -4.83
C PHE A 137 8.67 -8.96 -6.11
N SER A 138 8.23 -10.15 -6.53
CA SER A 138 8.83 -10.89 -7.65
C SER A 138 8.80 -10.13 -8.99
N ASN A 139 7.87 -9.18 -9.16
CA ASN A 139 7.77 -8.32 -10.35
C ASN A 139 8.13 -6.84 -10.10
N SER A 140 8.61 -6.46 -8.92
CA SER A 140 8.89 -5.07 -8.53
C SER A 140 10.26 -4.56 -9.01
N ARG A 141 10.58 -4.72 -10.30
CA ARG A 141 11.91 -4.43 -10.86
C ARG A 141 12.25 -2.94 -10.95
N GLU A 142 11.22 -2.09 -11.01
CA GLU A 142 11.35 -0.63 -11.06
C GLU A 142 11.33 0.03 -9.67
N LEU A 143 11.12 -0.75 -8.61
CA LEU A 143 11.02 -0.25 -7.24
C LEU A 143 12.32 0.44 -6.82
N LYS A 144 12.20 1.69 -6.38
CA LYS A 144 13.30 2.56 -5.92
C LYS A 144 13.24 2.85 -4.44
N LYS A 145 12.03 2.98 -3.89
CA LYS A 145 11.79 3.23 -2.47
C LYS A 145 10.79 2.22 -1.92
N LEU A 146 11.15 1.59 -0.82
CA LEU A 146 10.29 0.67 -0.09
C LEU A 146 10.26 1.06 1.37
N SER A 147 9.06 1.35 1.89
CA SER A 147 8.81 1.51 3.32
C SER A 147 7.94 0.37 3.83
N LEU A 148 8.39 -0.28 4.90
CA LEU A 148 7.69 -1.35 5.58
C LEU A 148 7.52 -0.96 7.05
N ASN A 149 6.31 -0.59 7.43
CA ASN A 149 6.00 -0.10 8.78
C ASN A 149 5.07 -1.06 9.51
N TYR A 150 5.59 -1.78 10.49
CA TYR A 150 4.80 -2.78 11.18
C TYR A 150 4.21 -2.25 12.49
N ALA A 151 2.94 -1.87 12.51
CA ALA A 151 2.26 -1.57 13.77
C ALA A 151 1.75 -2.88 14.40
N PHE A 152 2.35 -3.29 15.52
CA PHE A 152 2.02 -4.53 16.24
C PHE A 152 0.60 -4.45 16.86
N LEU A 153 -0.36 -5.24 16.36
CA LEU A 153 -1.74 -5.32 16.88
C LEU A 153 -2.00 -6.50 17.85
N GLY A 154 -0.98 -6.99 18.55
CA GLY A 154 -1.19 -7.86 19.72
C GLY A 154 -1.24 -9.37 19.46
N ALA A 155 -0.71 -9.88 18.34
CA ALA A 155 -0.58 -11.32 18.14
C ALA A 155 0.56 -11.90 19.01
N PRO A 156 0.34 -13.03 19.72
CA PRO A 156 1.36 -13.66 20.54
C PRO A 156 2.47 -14.23 19.68
N TYR A 157 3.70 -13.99 20.13
CA TYR A 157 4.95 -14.51 19.60
C TYR A 157 4.93 -16.03 19.49
N ASP A 158 4.96 -16.53 18.26
CA ASP A 158 5.68 -17.75 17.91
C ASP A 158 6.56 -17.40 16.72
N ASP A 159 7.89 -17.41 16.91
CA ASP A 159 9.04 -17.60 15.99
C ASP A 159 8.87 -17.52 14.45
N ILE A 160 7.95 -16.74 13.88
CA ILE A 160 7.87 -16.57 12.42
C ILE A 160 8.90 -15.52 12.03
N LEU A 161 10.09 -15.99 11.68
CA LEU A 161 11.06 -15.19 10.96
C LEU A 161 10.46 -14.82 9.59
N ALA A 162 9.88 -13.61 9.49
CA ALA A 162 9.34 -13.13 8.23
C ALA A 162 10.49 -12.92 7.25
N ARG A 163 10.47 -13.65 6.12
CA ARG A 163 11.47 -13.50 5.06
C ARG A 163 10.88 -12.68 3.93
N ILE A 164 11.45 -11.49 3.70
CA ILE A 164 11.11 -10.62 2.58
C ILE A 164 12.12 -10.85 1.46
N ASP A 165 11.64 -11.33 0.31
CA ASP A 165 12.47 -11.57 -0.87
C ASP A 165 12.46 -10.34 -1.79
N LEU A 166 13.49 -9.51 -1.68
CA LEU A 166 13.73 -8.35 -2.56
C LEU A 166 14.73 -8.68 -3.67
N SER A 167 15.00 -9.96 -3.96
CA SER A 167 16.07 -10.36 -4.91
C SER A 167 15.85 -9.85 -6.34
N LYS A 168 14.61 -9.46 -6.68
CA LYS A 168 14.23 -8.88 -7.98
C LYS A 168 14.19 -7.35 -8.00
N CYS A 169 14.34 -6.70 -6.85
CA CYS A 169 14.29 -5.24 -6.70
C CYS A 169 15.65 -4.59 -6.99
N CYS A 170 16.19 -4.81 -8.20
CA CYS A 170 17.54 -4.40 -8.59
C CYS A 170 17.79 -2.88 -8.52
N LYS A 171 16.72 -2.08 -8.60
CA LYS A 171 16.75 -0.62 -8.59
C LYS A 171 16.43 -0.01 -7.23
N LEU A 172 16.26 -0.82 -6.19
CA LEU A 172 15.93 -0.34 -4.86
C LEU A 172 17.08 0.51 -4.31
N GLU A 173 16.83 1.78 -4.06
CA GLU A 173 17.79 2.77 -3.57
C GLU A 173 17.60 3.05 -2.08
N ILE A 174 16.35 3.04 -1.60
CA ILE A 174 15.98 3.35 -0.22
C ILE A 174 15.10 2.23 0.32
N LEU A 175 15.47 1.70 1.47
CA LEU A 175 14.68 0.71 2.21
C LEU A 175 14.50 1.19 3.64
N THR A 176 13.25 1.32 4.07
CA THR A 176 12.89 1.68 5.43
C THR A 176 12.12 0.52 6.06
N CYS A 177 12.56 0.05 7.22
CA CYS A 177 11.91 -1.01 7.97
C CYS A 177 11.71 -0.56 9.42
N MET A 178 10.49 -0.21 9.80
CA MET A 178 10.16 0.24 11.16
C MET A 178 9.37 -0.85 11.89
N HIS A 179 9.71 -1.10 13.16
CA HIS A 179 8.98 -2.02 14.05
C HIS A 179 8.89 -3.49 13.57
N ASN A 180 9.78 -3.93 12.68
CA ASN A 180 9.85 -5.30 12.17
C ASN A 180 10.76 -6.19 13.05
N LEU A 181 10.21 -6.81 14.09
CA LEU A 181 10.95 -7.75 14.92
C LEU A 181 11.16 -9.07 14.15
N TYR A 182 12.41 -9.57 14.08
CA TYR A 182 12.76 -10.87 13.48
C TYR A 182 12.54 -11.04 11.97
N MET A 183 13.00 -10.09 11.17
CA MET A 183 12.90 -10.16 9.70
C MET A 183 14.22 -10.58 9.02
N GLU A 184 14.13 -11.45 8.00
CA GLU A 184 15.21 -11.69 7.03
C GLU A 184 14.90 -10.95 5.73
N ILE A 185 15.85 -10.14 5.25
CA ILE A 185 15.72 -9.41 3.99
C ILE A 185 16.70 -10.01 2.99
N VAL A 186 16.19 -10.56 1.90
CA VAL A 186 17.00 -11.06 0.79
C VAL A 186 17.15 -9.97 -0.25
N LEU A 187 18.33 -9.35 -0.29
CA LEU A 187 18.65 -8.32 -1.28
C LEU A 187 19.14 -8.93 -2.60
N PRO A 188 19.03 -8.18 -3.72
CA PRO A 188 19.66 -8.56 -4.98
C PRO A 188 21.17 -8.75 -4.84
N LYS A 189 21.74 -9.63 -5.65
CA LYS A 189 23.20 -9.86 -5.69
C LYS A 189 23.99 -8.57 -5.93
N HIS A 190 23.45 -7.68 -6.77
CA HIS A 190 23.99 -6.37 -7.09
C HIS A 190 22.97 -5.32 -6.68
N SER A 191 22.94 -5.00 -5.39
CA SER A 191 22.00 -4.04 -4.82
C SER A 191 22.36 -2.60 -5.22
N ALA A 192 21.35 -1.80 -5.59
CA ALA A 192 21.47 -0.35 -5.79
C ALA A 192 21.22 0.45 -4.50
N LEU A 193 21.06 -0.25 -3.36
CA LEU A 193 20.67 0.35 -2.09
C LEU A 193 21.71 1.35 -1.61
N LYS A 194 21.27 2.58 -1.36
CA LYS A 194 22.05 3.71 -0.88
C LYS A 194 21.75 4.02 0.58
N GLU A 195 20.53 3.72 1.02
CA GLU A 195 20.04 4.04 2.34
C GLU A 195 19.21 2.89 2.90
N PHE A 196 19.53 2.48 4.13
CA PHE A 196 18.76 1.51 4.88
C PHE A 196 18.44 2.06 6.27
N VAL A 197 17.19 2.45 6.47
CA VAL A 197 16.70 2.99 7.75
C VAL A 197 15.95 1.89 8.48
N TYR A 198 16.29 1.68 9.75
CA TYR A 198 15.57 0.75 10.60
C TYR A 198 15.45 1.28 12.03
N SER A 199 14.29 1.04 12.66
CA SER A 199 14.06 1.33 14.07
C SER A 199 13.26 0.19 14.70
N GLU A 200 13.49 -0.07 15.98
CA GLU A 200 12.72 -1.06 16.77
C GLU A 200 12.63 -2.44 16.11
N THR A 201 13.74 -2.86 15.49
CA THR A 201 13.90 -4.12 14.75
C THR A 201 15.09 -4.88 15.34
N ASP A 202 14.89 -6.17 15.66
CA ASP A 202 16.00 -7.05 16.04
C ASP A 202 16.36 -7.92 14.83
N PHE A 203 17.34 -7.47 14.03
CA PHE A 203 17.82 -8.21 12.87
C PHE A 203 18.83 -9.28 13.32
N PRO A 204 18.68 -10.55 12.88
CA PRO A 204 19.72 -11.55 13.07
C PRO A 204 21.06 -11.05 12.51
N ARG A 205 22.16 -11.23 13.26
CA ARG A 205 23.50 -10.78 12.85
C ARG A 205 23.91 -11.30 11.46
N SER A 206 23.38 -12.42 11.01
CA SER A 206 23.58 -12.99 9.66
C SER A 206 23.01 -12.10 8.55
N SER A 207 21.85 -11.50 8.77
CA SER A 207 21.18 -10.58 7.84
C SER A 207 21.94 -9.25 7.76
N MET A 208 22.48 -8.79 8.88
CA MET A 208 23.25 -7.54 8.97
C MET A 208 24.64 -7.61 8.31
N ARG A 209 25.23 -8.80 8.10
CA ARG A 209 26.56 -8.93 7.46
C ARG A 209 26.61 -8.43 6.02
N LYS A 210 25.47 -8.37 5.33
CA LYS A 210 25.35 -7.79 3.97
C LYS A 210 24.91 -6.32 3.98
N ILE A 211 24.47 -5.82 5.13
CA ILE A 211 23.92 -4.47 5.32
C ILE A 211 24.90 -3.58 6.12
N VAL A 212 26.18 -3.98 6.17
CA VAL A 212 27.19 -3.19 6.87
C VAL A 212 27.46 -1.90 6.09
N ARG A 213 26.85 -0.82 6.61
CA ARG A 213 27.12 0.62 6.42
C ARG A 213 26.62 1.29 5.15
N THR A 214 25.49 1.96 5.31
CA THR A 214 25.31 3.39 4.95
C THR A 214 24.18 3.87 5.87
N ILE A 215 24.38 4.54 7.02
CA ILE A 215 25.34 5.56 7.49
C ILE A 215 25.78 5.20 8.93
#